data_AF-A0A528TH21-F1
#
_entry.id   AF-A0A528TH21-F1
#
_cell.length_a   1.000
_cell.length_b   1.000
_cell.length_c   1.000
_cell.angle_alpha   90.00
_cell.angle_beta   90.00
_cell.angle_gamma   90.00
#
_symmetry.space_group_name_H-M   'P 1'
#
loop_
_entity.id
_entity.type
_entity.pdbx_description
1 polymer ?
#
loop_
_entity_poly.entity_id
_entity_poly.type
_entity_poly.pdbx_seq_one_letter_code
_entity_poly.pdbx_strand_id
1 'polypeptide(L)'
;AYLVPPSILFIPLSVMVFNLGLYDTPFALILTYPTFLIPFCTWLLMGYFRSIPFELEECALIDGATRWQILTKIVLPLSVPGLISAGIFAFTLSWNEFIYALTF
;
A
#
# COMPACT_ATOMS: atom_id res chain seq x y z
N ALA A 1 4.07 13.87 -10.44
CA ALA A 1 4.94 13.91 -9.25
C ALA A 1 4.06 13.73 -8.03
N TYR A 2 4.35 12.73 -7.19
CA TYR A 2 3.78 12.67 -5.85
C TYR A 2 4.05 14.01 -5.15
N LEU A 3 3.01 14.61 -4.54
CA LEU A 3 2.98 16.02 -4.14
C LEU A 3 4.02 16.43 -3.07
N VAL A 4 4.79 15.48 -2.55
CA VAL A 4 5.87 15.70 -1.57
C VAL A 4 7.10 14.94 -2.03
N PRO A 5 8.23 15.61 -2.31
CA PRO A 5 9.51 14.96 -2.52
C PRO A 5 9.84 14.04 -1.33
N PRO A 6 10.20 12.76 -1.55
CA PRO A 6 10.58 11.84 -0.47
C PRO A 6 11.71 12.41 0.42
N SER A 7 12.56 13.26 -0.12
CA SER A 7 13.61 13.96 0.63
C SER A 7 13.10 14.85 1.77
N ILE A 8 11.86 15.35 1.70
CA ILE A 8 11.26 16.19 2.77
C ILE A 8 10.95 15.34 4.01
N LEU A 9 10.56 14.08 3.81
CA LEU A 9 10.22 13.17 4.91
C LEU A 9 11.46 12.59 5.60
N PHE A 10 12.66 12.85 5.06
CA PHE A 10 13.90 12.31 5.58
C PHE A 10 14.17 12.69 7.05
N ILE A 11 14.08 13.99 7.37
CA ILE A 11 14.33 14.52 8.71
C ILE A 11 13.34 13.95 9.75
N PRO A 12 12.01 14.02 9.55
CA PRO A 12 11.08 13.48 10.54
C PRO A 12 11.19 11.96 10.70
N LEU A 13 11.47 11.22 9.61
CA LEU A 13 11.62 9.77 9.68
C LEU A 13 12.93 9.35 10.35
N SER A 14 14.04 10.08 10.16
CA SER A 14 15.30 9.79 10.85
C SER A 14 15.19 10.00 12.36
N VAL A 15 14.51 11.06 12.78
CA VAL A 15 14.21 11.30 14.21
C VAL A 15 13.35 10.18 14.78
N MET A 16 12.37 9.67 14.01
CA MET A 16 11.54 8.56 14.45
C MET A 16 12.31 7.25 14.57
N VAL A 17 13.14 6.90 13.57
CA VAL A 17 14.00 5.71 13.59
C VAL A 17 14.98 5.76 14.75
N PHE A 18 15.57 6.93 15.02
CA PHE A 18 16.47 7.14 16.15
C PHE A 18 15.77 6.96 17.50
N ASN A 19 14.61 7.59 17.69
CA ASN A 19 13.84 7.49 18.93
C ASN A 19 13.33 6.07 19.21
N LEU A 20 13.07 5.29 18.16
CA LEU A 20 12.67 3.88 18.27
C LEU A 20 13.86 2.93 18.41
N GLY A 21 15.11 3.42 18.30
CA GLY A 21 16.31 2.58 18.36
C GLY A 21 16.43 1.58 17.20
N LEU A 22 15.81 1.88 16.05
CA LEU A 22 15.80 1.00 14.87
C LEU A 22 16.94 1.29 13.88
N TYR A 23 17.85 2.17 14.24
CA TYR A 23 18.95 2.60 13.37
C TYR A 23 19.85 1.42 12.95
N ASP A 24 20.27 1.40 11.69
CA ASP A 24 21.09 0.36 11.07
C ASP A 24 20.43 -1.04 11.13
N THR A 25 19.10 -1.07 11.00
CA THR A 25 18.34 -2.33 10.96
C THR A 25 17.33 -2.34 9.81
N PRO A 26 17.02 -3.52 9.23
CA PRO A 26 15.99 -3.64 8.20
C PRO A 26 14.59 -3.24 8.71
N PHE A 27 14.37 -3.21 10.04
CA PHE A 27 13.12 -2.75 10.63
C PHE A 27 12.88 -1.25 10.40
N ALA A 28 13.93 -0.43 10.30
CA ALA A 28 13.78 0.97 9.92
C ALA A 28 13.18 1.11 8.51
N LEU A 29 13.60 0.26 7.57
CA LEU A 29 13.06 0.26 6.20
C LEU A 29 11.63 -0.26 6.16
N ILE A 30 11.32 -1.33 6.90
CA ILE A 30 9.95 -1.86 7.02
C ILE A 30 8.99 -0.80 7.57
N LEU A 31 9.45 0.06 8.48
CA LEU A 31 8.66 1.12 9.07
C LEU A 31 8.51 2.34 8.15
N THR A 32 9.57 2.70 7.43
CA THR A 32 9.62 3.95 6.65
C THR A 32 9.08 3.79 5.24
N TYR A 33 9.31 2.65 4.57
CA TYR A 33 8.86 2.43 3.19
C TYR A 33 7.34 2.55 2.99
N PRO A 34 6.49 2.04 3.91
CA PRO A 34 5.04 2.19 3.77
C PRO A 34 4.57 3.66 3.73
N THR A 35 5.32 4.60 4.30
CA THR A 35 4.90 6.02 4.37
C THR A 35 4.69 6.65 3.00
N PHE A 36 5.46 6.24 2.00
CA PHE A 36 5.31 6.69 0.61
C PHE A 36 4.64 5.65 -0.29
N LEU A 37 4.80 4.35 0.00
CA LEU A 37 4.20 3.28 -0.81
C LEU A 37 2.70 3.14 -0.58
N ILE A 38 2.22 3.26 0.67
CA ILE A 38 0.79 3.09 0.99
C ILE A 38 -0.05 4.08 0.16
N PRO A 39 0.20 5.40 0.17
CA PRO A 39 -0.59 6.32 -0.65
C PRO A 39 -0.63 5.91 -2.12
N PHE A 40 0.51 5.50 -2.69
CA PHE A 40 0.62 5.16 -4.11
C PHE A 40 -0.13 3.88 -4.44
N CYS A 41 0.08 2.82 -3.66
CA CYS A 41 -0.64 1.56 -3.80
C CYS A 41 -2.14 1.73 -3.55
N THR A 42 -2.56 2.56 -2.59
CA THR A 42 -3.97 2.88 -2.36
C THR A 42 -4.55 3.61 -3.57
N TRP A 43 -3.85 4.58 -4.14
CA TRP A 43 -4.30 5.26 -5.35
C TRP A 43 -4.46 4.31 -6.55
N LEU A 44 -3.48 3.43 -6.76
CA LEU A 44 -3.51 2.41 -7.80
C LEU A 44 -4.69 1.44 -7.60
N LEU A 45 -4.85 0.91 -6.39
CA LEU A 45 -5.92 -0.02 -6.06
C LEU A 45 -7.29 0.64 -6.11
N MET A 46 -7.43 1.92 -5.76
CA MET A 46 -8.69 2.66 -5.95
C MET A 46 -9.11 2.69 -7.42
N GLY A 47 -8.15 2.88 -8.34
CA GLY A 47 -8.43 2.80 -9.78
C GLY A 47 -8.94 1.42 -10.20
N TYR A 48 -8.39 0.36 -9.60
CA TYR A 48 -8.81 -1.01 -9.87
C TYR A 48 -10.18 -1.33 -9.25
N PHE A 49 -10.42 -1.00 -7.98
CA PHE A 49 -11.71 -1.27 -7.33
C PHE A 49 -12.86 -0.54 -8.01
N ARG A 50 -12.63 0.65 -8.58
CA ARG A 50 -13.64 1.38 -9.37
C ARG A 50 -14.04 0.70 -10.67
N SER A 51 -13.26 -0.26 -11.18
CA SER A 51 -13.63 -1.02 -12.38
C SER A 51 -14.53 -2.21 -12.05
N ILE A 52 -14.66 -2.59 -10.77
CA ILE A 52 -15.53 -3.68 -10.33
C ILE A 52 -16.98 -3.15 -10.35
N PRO A 53 -17.90 -3.80 -11.08
CA PRO A 53 -19.29 -3.39 -11.15
C PRO A 53 -19.98 -3.50 -9.78
N PHE A 54 -20.65 -2.43 -9.36
CA PHE A 54 -21.34 -2.35 -8.07
C PHE A 54 -22.54 -3.31 -8.00
N GLU A 55 -23.10 -3.66 -9.15
CA GLU A 55 -24.23 -4.58 -9.30
C GLU A 55 -23.91 -5.98 -8.74
N LEU A 56 -22.63 -6.39 -8.73
CA LEU A 56 -22.21 -7.66 -8.12
C LEU A 56 -22.42 -7.67 -6.61
N GLU A 57 -22.19 -6.53 -5.94
CA GLU A 57 -22.43 -6.40 -4.51
C GLU A 57 -23.92 -6.39 -4.20
N GLU A 58 -24.73 -5.72 -5.03
CA GLU A 58 -26.19 -5.66 -4.89
C GLU A 58 -26.83 -7.04 -5.06
N CYS A 59 -26.44 -7.79 -6.09
CA CYS A 59 -26.91 -9.17 -6.30
C CYS A 59 -26.55 -10.06 -5.10
N ALA A 60 -25.33 -9.95 -4.57
CA ALA A 60 -24.92 -10.73 -3.41
C ALA A 60 -25.69 -10.35 -2.13
N LEU A 61 -26.03 -9.08 -1.95
CA LEU A 61 -26.89 -8.63 -0.85
C LEU A 61 -28.32 -9.20 -0.97
N ILE A 62 -28.87 -9.26 -2.18
CA ILE A 62 -30.17 -9.88 -2.46
C ILE A 62 -30.14 -11.38 -2.14
N ASP A 63 -29.03 -12.06 -2.44
CA ASP A 63 -28.78 -13.47 -2.09
C ASP A 63 -28.54 -13.71 -0.58
N GLY A 64 -28.62 -12.67 0.25
CA GLY A 64 -28.45 -12.75 1.70
C GLY A 64 -26.99 -12.79 2.17
N ALA A 65 -26.02 -12.45 1.30
CA ALA A 65 -24.63 -12.36 1.70
C ALA A 65 -24.37 -11.17 2.62
N THR A 66 -23.59 -11.39 3.68
CA THR A 66 -23.10 -10.31 4.55
C THR A 66 -22.00 -9.50 3.86
N ARG A 67 -21.80 -8.24 4.26
CA ARG A 67 -20.72 -7.38 3.73
C ARG A 67 -19.34 -8.03 3.79
N TRP A 68 -19.07 -8.82 4.83
CA TRP A 68 -17.80 -9.55 4.98
C TRP A 68 -17.65 -10.67 3.94
N GLN A 69 -18.74 -11.38 3.63
CA GLN A 69 -18.75 -12.39 2.57
C GLN A 69 -18.57 -11.76 1.19
N ILE A 70 -19.20 -10.61 0.94
CA ILE A 70 -19.04 -9.87 -0.32
C ILE A 70 -17.58 -9.43 -0.50
N LEU A 71 -16.98 -8.85 0.55
CA LEU A 71 -15.58 -8.44 0.51
C LEU A 71 -14.65 -9.62 0.20
N THR A 72 -14.80 -10.74 0.90
CA THR A 72 -13.87 -11.88 0.81
C THR A 72 -14.11 -12.82 -0.37
N LYS A 73 -15.36 -12.96 -0.82
CA LYS A 73 -15.73 -13.90 -1.89
C LYS A 73 -15.92 -13.25 -3.26
N ILE A 74 -16.11 -11.93 -3.33
CA ILE A 74 -16.37 -11.22 -4.58
C ILE A 74 -15.30 -10.17 -4.82
N VAL A 75 -15.23 -9.14 -3.96
CA VAL A 75 -14.37 -7.97 -4.18
C VAL A 75 -12.87 -8.36 -4.15
N LEU A 76 -12.43 -9.08 -3.12
CA LEU A 76 -11.02 -9.49 -2.98
C LEU A 76 -10.55 -10.37 -4.15
N PRO A 77 -11.23 -11.48 -4.52
CA PRO A 77 -10.82 -12.31 -5.65
C PRO A 77 -10.78 -11.57 -6.99
N LEU A 78 -11.76 -10.70 -7.26
CA LEU A 78 -11.78 -9.89 -8.47
C LEU A 78 -10.64 -8.84 -8.50
N SER A 79 -10.21 -8.38 -7.32
CA SER A 79 -9.11 -7.45 -7.15
C SER A 79 -7.71 -8.06 -7.20
N VAL A 80 -7.58 -9.40 -7.28
CA VAL A 80 -6.27 -10.09 -7.27
C VAL A 80 -5.29 -9.57 -8.32
N PRO A 81 -5.67 -9.37 -9.60
CA PRO A 81 -4.75 -8.80 -10.60
C PRO A 81 -4.28 -7.38 -10.22
N GLY A 82 -5.16 -6.58 -9.61
CA GLY A 82 -4.81 -5.25 -9.10
C GLY A 82 -3.87 -5.31 -7.91
N LEU A 83 -4.09 -6.24 -6.97
CA LEU A 83 -3.23 -6.49 -5.82
C LEU A 83 -1.84 -6.96 -6.24
N ILE A 84 -1.75 -7.87 -7.20
CA ILE A 84 -0.46 -8.33 -7.76
C ILE A 84 0.27 -7.14 -8.41
N SER A 85 -0.43 -6.35 -9.21
CA SER A 85 0.14 -5.15 -9.85
C SER A 85 0.68 -4.16 -8.81
N ALA A 86 -0.13 -3.83 -7.79
CA ALA A 86 0.28 -2.96 -6.69
C ALA A 86 1.50 -3.52 -5.92
N GLY A 87 1.53 -4.84 -5.70
CA GLY A 87 2.64 -5.53 -5.05
C GLY A 87 3.94 -5.45 -5.85
N ILE A 88 3.89 -5.66 -7.17
CA ILE A 88 5.05 -5.53 -8.06
C ILE A 88 5.59 -4.11 -8.04
N PHE A 89 4.71 -3.10 -8.10
CA PHE A 89 5.12 -1.71 -7.99
C PHE A 89 5.74 -1.40 -6.64
N ALA A 90 5.10 -1.82 -5.54
CA ALA A 90 5.61 -1.62 -4.19
C ALA A 90 7.01 -2.23 -4.02
N PHE A 91 7.19 -3.47 -4.49
CA PHE A 91 8.46 -4.18 -4.44
C PHE A 91 9.53 -3.46 -5.26
N THR A 92 9.22 -3.09 -6.50
CA THR A 92 10.17 -2.40 -7.39
C THR A 92 10.59 -1.06 -6.81
N LEU A 93 9.65 -0.27 -6.29
CA LEU A 93 9.95 1.03 -5.68
C LEU A 93 10.77 0.88 -4.40
N SER A 94 10.44 -0.07 -3.54
CA SER A 94 11.20 -0.38 -2.32
C SER A 94 12.63 -0.81 -2.63
N TRP A 95 12.80 -1.63 -3.67
CA TRP A 95 14.08 -2.17 -4.08
C TRP A 95 15.00 -1.10 -4.70
N ASN A 96 14.43 -0.12 -5.39
CA ASN A 96 15.18 0.98 -6.01
C ASN A 96 15.46 2.14 -5.04
N GLU A 97 14.86 2.13 -3.84
CA GLU A 97 15.11 3.15 -2.84
C GLU A 97 16.49 2.93 -2.21
N PHE A 98 17.37 3.92 -2.33
CA PHE A 98 18.75 3.86 -1.87
C PHE A 98 19.04 4.79 -0.68
N ILE A 99 18.40 5.96 -0.61
CA ILE A 99 18.77 6.99 0.36
C ILE A 99 18.42 6.52 1.77
N TYR A 100 17.22 5.98 1.96
CA TYR A 100 16.78 5.47 3.26
C TYR A 100 17.53 4.19 3.60
N ALA A 101 17.73 3.30 2.62
CA ALA A 101 18.51 2.07 2.79
C ALA A 101 19.96 2.33 3.26
N LEU A 102 20.58 3.43 2.81
CA LEU A 102 21.94 3.80 3.20
C LEU A 102 22.02 4.49 4.57
N THR A 103 20.96 5.18 4.98
CA THR A 103 21.02 6.14 6.09
C THR A 103 20.31 5.71 7.36
N PHE A 104 19.35 4.80 7.27
CA PHE A 104 18.49 4.38 8.39
C PHE A 104 18.86 3.03 8.96
#